data_AF-A0A8H8SM66-F1
#
_entry.id   AF-A0A8H8SM66-F1
#
_cell.length_a   1.000
_cell.length_b   1.000
_cell.length_c   1.000
_cell.angle_alpha   90.00
_cell.angle_beta   90.00
_cell.angle_gamma   90.00
#
_symmetry.space_group_name_H-M   'P 1'
#
loop_
_entity.id
_entity.type
_entity.pdbx_description
1 polymer ?
#
loop_
_entity_poly.entity_id
_entity_poly.type
_entity_poly.pdbx_seq_one_letter_code
_entity_poly.pdbx_strand_id
1 'polypeptide(L)'
;MTSAPRENPYLAHLKTGAYQDPFEGCIPRKVDGAKAREIMDGDMNPFTRQPYSEKYKKILEGRKRLPVYSQMEDFFKITKADFS
;
A
#
# COMPACT_ATOMS: atom_id res chain seq x y z
N MET A 1 -46.84 10.00 -9.22
CA MET A 1 -46.09 9.33 -8.14
C MET A 1 -44.89 8.63 -8.76
N THR A 2 -43.73 9.28 -8.79
CA THR A 2 -42.50 8.73 -9.40
C THR A 2 -41.84 7.77 -8.41
N SER A 3 -41.95 6.47 -8.69
CA SER A 3 -41.24 5.39 -7.98
C SER A 3 -39.75 5.69 -7.97
N ALA A 4 -39.13 5.73 -6.79
CA ALA A 4 -37.67 5.70 -6.68
C ALA A 4 -37.11 4.50 -7.48
N PRO A 5 -35.93 4.62 -8.12
CA PRO A 5 -35.33 3.48 -8.81
C PRO A 5 -35.10 2.36 -7.79
N ARG A 6 -35.67 1.18 -8.07
CA ARG A 6 -35.45 -0.03 -7.26
C ARG A 6 -33.95 -0.24 -7.11
N GLU A 7 -33.47 -0.27 -5.87
CA GLU A 7 -32.09 -0.63 -5.56
C GLU A 7 -31.87 -2.08 -6.03
N ASN A 8 -31.01 -2.26 -7.04
CA ASN A 8 -30.79 -3.57 -7.64
C ASN A 8 -30.03 -4.45 -6.62
N PRO A 9 -30.61 -5.55 -6.13
CA PRO A 9 -29.99 -6.40 -5.10
C PRO A 9 -28.66 -7.00 -5.58
N TYR A 10 -28.48 -7.15 -6.90
CA TYR A 10 -27.24 -7.61 -7.52
C TYR A 10 -26.20 -6.51 -7.73
N LEU A 11 -26.45 -5.26 -7.29
CA LEU A 11 -25.44 -4.19 -7.27
C LEU A 11 -25.02 -3.81 -5.84
N ALA A 12 -25.57 -4.49 -4.82
CA ALA A 12 -25.25 -4.22 -3.41
C ALA A 12 -23.75 -4.41 -3.09
N HIS A 13 -23.08 -5.32 -3.78
CA HIS A 13 -21.66 -5.59 -3.64
C HIS A 13 -20.76 -4.60 -4.38
N LEU A 14 -21.30 -3.74 -5.25
CA LEU A 14 -20.56 -2.62 -5.87
C LEU A 14 -20.44 -1.43 -4.92
N LYS A 15 -21.29 -1.32 -3.89
CA LYS A 15 -21.11 -0.38 -2.77
C LYS A 15 -20.05 -0.92 -1.80
N THR A 16 -18.88 -1.28 -2.33
CA THR A 16 -17.68 -1.36 -1.50
C THR A 16 -17.25 0.07 -1.24
N GLY A 17 -17.23 0.51 0.03
CA GLY A 17 -16.38 1.64 0.38
C GLY A 17 -14.98 1.29 -0.14
N ALA A 18 -14.52 2.04 -1.14
CA ALA A 18 -13.43 1.60 -2.02
C ALA A 18 -12.15 1.43 -1.20
N TYR A 19 -11.87 0.20 -0.77
CA TYR A 19 -10.57 -0.17 -0.20
C TYR A 19 -9.54 0.04 -1.31
N GLN A 20 -8.75 1.10 -1.19
CA GLN A 20 -7.63 1.35 -2.07
C GLN A 20 -6.50 0.43 -1.64
N ASP A 21 -6.14 -0.53 -2.49
CA ASP A 21 -5.06 -1.46 -2.21
C ASP A 21 -3.72 -0.71 -2.31
N PRO A 22 -2.90 -0.67 -1.25
CA PRO A 22 -1.60 0.01 -1.32
C PRO A 22 -0.66 -0.57 -2.40
N PHE A 23 -0.87 -1.83 -2.80
CA PHE A 23 -0.13 -2.45 -3.90
C PHE A 23 -0.69 -2.18 -5.29
N GLU A 24 -1.73 -1.35 -5.42
CA GLU A 24 -2.24 -0.95 -6.72
C GLU A 24 -1.12 -0.34 -7.58
N GLY A 25 -0.95 -0.89 -8.80
CA GLY A 25 0.12 -0.50 -9.73
C GLY A 25 1.51 -1.07 -9.44
N CYS A 26 1.71 -1.84 -8.37
CA CYS A 26 3.01 -2.48 -8.09
C CYS A 26 3.24 -3.67 -9.04
N ILE A 27 4.30 -3.59 -9.85
CA ILE A 27 4.71 -4.68 -10.75
C ILE A 27 5.92 -5.42 -10.14
N PRO A 28 5.90 -6.76 -10.07
CA PRO A 28 7.02 -7.55 -9.57
C PRO A 28 8.35 -7.15 -10.23
N ARG A 29 9.41 -7.01 -9.41
CA ARG A 29 10.77 -6.57 -9.82
C ARG A 29 10.87 -5.17 -10.45
N LYS A 30 9.78 -4.38 -10.45
CA LYS A 30 9.79 -3.00 -10.97
C LYS A 30 9.42 -1.95 -9.93
N VAL A 31 9.18 -2.33 -8.67
CA VAL A 31 8.83 -1.41 -7.57
C VAL A 31 10.04 -0.61 -7.10
N ASP A 32 9.92 0.72 -7.03
CA ASP A 32 10.96 1.62 -6.50
C ASP A 32 10.95 1.74 -4.97
N GLY A 33 12.09 2.17 -4.41
CA GLY A 33 12.21 2.48 -2.99
C GLY A 33 11.22 3.53 -2.52
N ALA A 34 10.95 4.56 -3.34
CA ALA A 34 9.95 5.59 -3.06
C ALA A 34 8.53 4.99 -2.88
N LYS A 35 8.11 4.10 -3.78
CA LYS A 35 6.80 3.44 -3.68
C LYS A 35 6.73 2.53 -2.45
N ALA A 36 7.82 1.83 -2.14
CA ALA A 36 7.89 1.04 -0.92
C ALA A 36 7.75 1.91 0.35
N ARG A 37 8.34 3.11 0.38
CA ARG A 37 8.13 4.07 1.49
C ARG A 37 6.71 4.54 1.60
N GLU A 38 6.09 4.92 0.48
CA GLU A 38 4.70 5.35 0.43
C GLU A 38 3.77 4.29 1.05
N ILE A 39 3.97 3.02 0.70
CA ILE A 39 3.19 1.90 1.24
C ILE A 39 3.44 1.71 2.74
N MET A 40 4.70 1.79 3.20
CA MET A 40 5.03 1.67 4.62
C MET A 40 4.49 2.83 5.47
N ASP A 41 4.45 4.03 4.90
CA ASP A 41 3.98 5.25 5.56
C ASP A 41 2.46 5.46 5.46
N GLY A 42 1.79 4.66 4.62
CA GLY A 42 0.34 4.65 4.48
C GLY A 42 -0.39 4.17 5.75
N ASP A 43 -1.71 4.22 5.71
CA ASP A 43 -2.54 3.85 6.87
C ASP A 43 -2.96 2.37 6.87
N MET A 44 -3.01 1.72 5.71
CA MET A 44 -3.46 0.34 5.56
C MET A 44 -2.29 -0.61 5.30
N ASN A 45 -2.27 -1.74 6.01
CA ASN A 45 -1.34 -2.83 5.77
C ASN A 45 -1.80 -3.62 4.53
N PRO A 46 -1.01 -3.67 3.44
CA PRO A 46 -1.41 -4.35 2.22
C PRO A 46 -1.50 -5.88 2.36
N PHE A 47 -0.82 -6.46 3.37
CA PHE A 47 -0.82 -7.92 3.57
C PHE A 47 -2.05 -8.42 4.33
N THR A 48 -2.57 -7.62 5.27
CA THR A 48 -3.71 -8.01 6.12
C THR A 48 -4.99 -7.23 5.79
N ARG A 49 -4.89 -6.17 4.98
CA ARG A 49 -5.98 -5.23 4.65
C ARG A 49 -6.60 -4.54 5.87
N GLN A 50 -5.80 -4.40 6.92
CA GLN A 50 -6.19 -3.73 8.17
C GLN A 50 -5.33 -2.49 8.38
N PRO A 51 -5.79 -1.49 9.14
CA PRO A 51 -4.97 -0.34 9.50
C PRO A 51 -3.69 -0.77 10.24
N TYR A 52 -2.58 -0.08 9.99
CA TYR A 52 -1.36 -0.29 10.77
C TYR A 52 -1.57 0.09 12.24
N SER A 53 -1.02 -0.73 13.15
CA SER A 53 -1.05 -0.42 14.58
C SER A 53 -0.12 0.75 14.94
N GLU A 54 -0.42 1.45 16.03
CA GLU A 54 0.45 2.52 16.56
C GLU A 54 1.86 1.99 16.89
N LYS A 55 1.94 0.74 17.39
CA LYS A 55 3.22 0.07 17.66
C LYS A 55 4.05 -0.09 16.38
N TYR A 56 3.42 -0.45 15.25
CA TYR A 56 4.11 -0.52 13.96
C TYR A 56 4.67 0.85 13.57
N LYS A 57 3.85 1.90 13.63
CA LYS A 57 4.26 3.27 13.28
C LYS A 57 5.46 3.73 14.12
N LYS A 58 5.45 3.49 15.43
CA LYS A 58 6.57 3.79 16.34
C LYS A 58 7.86 3.02 15.99
N ILE A 59 7.74 1.73 15.64
CA ILE A 59 8.89 0.93 15.21
C ILE A 59 9.44 1.44 13.88
N LEU A 60 8.56 1.81 12.94
CA LEU A 60 8.94 2.35 11.63
C LEU A 60 9.73 3.64 11.79
N GLU A 61 9.31 4.57 12.65
CA GLU A 61 10.06 5.78 12.97
C GLU A 61 11.46 5.48 13.52
N GLY A 62 11.60 4.47 14.38
CA GLY A 62 12.90 4.00 14.85
C GLY A 62 13.77 3.45 13.71
N ARG A 63 13.18 2.68 12.79
CA ARG A 63 13.88 2.11 11.63
C ARG A 63 14.33 3.18 10.63
N LYS A 64 13.56 4.25 10.45
CA LYS A 64 13.93 5.38 9.58
C LYS A 64 15.24 6.06 9.99
N ARG A 65 15.64 5.93 11.26
CA ARG A 65 16.89 6.50 11.79
C ARG A 65 18.12 5.62 11.54
N LEU A 66 17.93 4.38 11.08
CA LEU A 66 19.06 3.49 10.81
C LEU A 66 19.79 3.97 9.54
N PRO A 67 21.14 3.96 9.52
CA PRO A 67 21.91 4.36 8.34
C PRO A 67 21.58 3.56 7.07
N VAL A 68 21.12 2.32 7.23
CA VAL A 68 20.71 1.47 6.11
C VAL A 68 19.44 2.00 5.44
N TYR A 69 18.54 2.64 6.19
CA TYR A 69 17.28 3.16 5.65
C TYR A 69 17.50 4.31 4.65
N SER A 70 18.56 5.11 4.82
CA SER A 70 18.91 6.16 3.86
C SER A 70 19.47 5.61 2.55
N GLN A 71 19.96 4.37 2.53
CA GLN A 71 20.50 3.70 1.33
C GLN A 71 19.45 2.87 0.58
N MET A 72 18.17 2.98 0.96
CA MET A 72 17.12 2.11 0.42
C MET A 72 16.96 2.27 -1.10
N GLU A 73 16.97 3.49 -1.65
CA GLU A 73 16.92 3.71 -3.11
C GLU A 73 18.01 2.96 -3.84
N ASP A 74 19.25 3.05 -3.37
CA ASP A 74 20.38 2.44 -4.05
C ASP A 74 20.33 0.92 -3.94
N PHE A 75 19.86 0.38 -2.82
CA PHE A 75 19.57 -1.05 -2.68
C PHE A 75 18.52 -1.53 -3.70
N PHE A 76 17.43 -0.79 -3.88
CA PHE A 76 16.41 -1.12 -4.89
C PHE A 76 16.96 -1.02 -6.32
N LYS A 77 17.86 -0.06 -6.63
CA LYS A 77 18.49 0.04 -7.95
C LYS A 77 19.39 -1.17 -8.25
N ILE A 78 20.24 -1.55 -7.30
CA ILE A 78 21.17 -2.69 -7.46
C ILE A 78 20.38 -3.98 -7.66
N THR A 79 19.41 -4.25 -6.78
CA THR A 79 18.58 -5.46 -6.89
C THR A 79 17.76 -5.51 -8.17
N LYS A 80 17.24 -4.39 -8.67
CA LYS A 80 16.56 -4.35 -9.98
C LYS A 80 17.49 -4.67 -11.15
N ALA A 81 18.73 -4.16 -11.12
CA ALA A 81 19.71 -4.38 -12.16
C ALA A 81 20.14 -5.85 -12.25
N ASP A 82 20.35 -6.50 -11.10
CA ASP A 82 20.85 -7.88 -11.03
C ASP A 82 19.82 -8.95 -11.45
N PHE A 83 18.52 -8.61 -11.45
CA PHE A 83 17.43 -9.53 -11.82
C PHE A 83 16.72 -9.14 -13.13
N SER A 84 17.30 -8.24 -13.94
CA SER A 84 16.84 -7.90 -15.29
C SER A 84 17.51 -8.75 -16.36
#